data_AF-A0A939CGL9-F1
#
_entry.id   AF-A0A939CGL9-F1
#
_cell.length_a   1.000
_cell.length_b   1.000
_cell.length_c   1.000
_cell.angle_alpha   90.00
_cell.angle_beta   90.00
_cell.angle_gamma   90.00
#
_symmetry.space_group_name_H-M   'P 1'
#
loop_
_entity.id
_entity.type
_entity.pdbx_description
1 polymer ?
#
loop_
_entity_poly.entity_id
_entity_poly.type
_entity_poly.pdbx_seq_one_letter_code
_entity_poly.pdbx_strand_id
1 'polypeptide(L)'
;MKKKVISALLASTMIVSLVACGSTGGDSSDASSKGSGTTATSTAGGDDAATAESGSGSGDSAASADWIESSTLEDDAVPGENDDRAFEKFDHVVEVHYGYQIDPKDTTLPDGDSVDNNQYTRYLLDNYNIKVVCDWTAGNTADFQQKVSLAIASASLPDAVIAPTRNYLVQAARADLLADLWPEFNQYASKQVKEIIETTEGRAINNATVDGTFCALPNVSVDTDGVYLYFIRQDWLDKLGLEVPKTVDELGEVAQKFKDAGLSPDYSIAGIDNGGRTYSNFLNSSNNGYGFDAVYQAFNATPGYFLKDDSGELYWGTTTDEMKEALTTLHDWYEKGLINPEVGTTTNGDNANNVKNGTCGIFMGPWWSLGYGNPDSFRNDNNANWQAYPLYTNDGEWNVHMKDVGTTYTMVNKNASDDVKKAIVIMNNVLVRDESTFDTSVAIGWYPLRNTMAATDECEYEYDALMGILKGESSADDYQQGGSKFNGLYKNLANDAATLSEVISSDYDGSRDLAVTDMDVNTNNGQFNRFYALLIGDRPYATLEPDHKIYSELYYTIDGMDTYWTQISDLEDKSVLQFITGAKSLDEWDQFCTDWHVQGGDQILELVKDYLAE
;
A
#
# COMPACT_ATOMS: atom_id res chain seq x y z
N MET A 1 2.61 -7.65 -55.82
CA MET A 1 1.57 -8.67 -55.56
C MET A 1 2.09 -9.54 -54.43
N LYS A 2 1.55 -9.68 -53.23
CA LYS A 2 0.30 -9.25 -52.58
C LYS A 2 0.65 -8.96 -51.11
N LYS A 3 0.12 -7.86 -50.57
CA LYS A 3 -0.07 -7.62 -49.13
C LYS A 3 -1.11 -8.63 -48.59
N LYS A 4 -0.92 -9.13 -47.38
CA LYS A 4 -1.94 -9.71 -46.47
C LYS A 4 -1.56 -9.14 -45.10
N VAL A 5 -2.21 -8.10 -44.56
CA VAL A 5 -3.56 -8.07 -43.97
C VAL A 5 -3.80 -9.29 -43.09
N ILE A 6 -3.47 -9.15 -41.81
CA ILE A 6 -4.11 -9.85 -40.71
C ILE A 6 -4.48 -8.77 -39.70
N SER A 7 -5.73 -8.31 -39.80
CA SER A 7 -6.48 -7.69 -38.71
C SER A 7 -7.35 -8.80 -38.14
N ALA A 8 -7.28 -9.04 -36.83
CA ALA A 8 -8.23 -9.81 -36.06
C ALA A 8 -8.27 -9.14 -34.67
N LEU A 9 -9.29 -8.32 -34.39
CA LEU A 9 -10.49 -8.72 -33.62
C LEU A 9 -10.11 -9.32 -32.27
N LEU A 10 -9.84 -8.45 -31.29
CA LEU A 10 -9.95 -8.76 -29.87
C LEU A 10 -11.27 -8.16 -29.39
N ALA A 11 -12.27 -9.02 -29.26
CA ALA A 11 -13.54 -8.72 -28.63
C ALA A 11 -13.51 -9.33 -27.22
N SER A 12 -13.55 -8.44 -26.23
CA SER A 12 -14.30 -8.53 -24.98
C SER A 12 -14.28 -9.84 -24.20
N THR A 13 -13.49 -9.87 -23.11
CA THR A 13 -13.94 -10.16 -21.73
C THR A 13 -12.77 -9.91 -20.78
N MET A 14 -12.62 -8.70 -20.25
CA MET A 14 -11.74 -8.45 -19.11
C MET A 14 -12.53 -8.69 -17.82
N ILE A 15 -12.16 -9.73 -17.09
CA ILE A 15 -12.57 -9.94 -15.71
C ILE A 15 -11.51 -9.25 -14.85
N VAL A 16 -11.98 -8.36 -13.96
CA VAL A 16 -11.16 -7.56 -13.04
C VAL A 16 -10.58 -8.47 -11.95
N SER A 17 -9.27 -8.72 -11.97
CA SER A 17 -8.57 -9.29 -10.82
C SER A 17 -8.08 -8.16 -9.90
N LEU A 18 -8.86 -7.88 -8.85
CA LEU A 18 -8.67 -6.86 -7.80
C LEU A 18 -7.43 -7.05 -6.89
N VAL A 19 -6.37 -7.73 -7.33
CA VAL A 19 -5.29 -8.19 -6.44
C VAL A 19 -4.10 -7.22 -6.36
N ALA A 20 -4.17 -6.04 -7.00
CA ALA A 20 -3.05 -5.09 -6.98
C ALA A 20 -2.89 -4.32 -5.65
N CYS A 21 -3.92 -4.22 -4.79
CA CYS A 21 -3.89 -3.33 -3.61
C CYS A 21 -4.23 -3.98 -2.25
N GLY A 22 -4.44 -5.30 -2.18
CA GLY A 22 -4.95 -5.94 -0.95
C GLY A 22 -4.03 -7.02 -0.37
N SER A 23 -3.20 -6.67 0.62
CA SER A 23 -2.64 -7.69 1.53
C SER A 23 -3.70 -8.06 2.57
N THR A 24 -4.16 -9.31 2.56
CA THR A 24 -5.27 -9.82 3.36
C THR A 24 -4.89 -10.25 4.80
N GLY A 25 -5.68 -9.78 5.78
CA GLY A 25 -6.14 -10.59 6.93
C GLY A 25 -5.58 -10.22 8.30
N GLY A 26 -6.41 -9.62 9.16
CA GLY A 26 -6.23 -9.58 10.62
C GLY A 26 -7.32 -10.42 11.30
N ASP A 27 -6.97 -11.16 12.35
CA ASP A 27 -7.94 -11.80 13.24
C ASP A 27 -7.38 -11.88 14.68
N SER A 28 -8.25 -11.57 15.64
CA SER A 28 -7.99 -11.26 17.06
C SER A 28 -8.11 -12.46 18.02
N SER A 29 -7.43 -12.44 19.18
CA SER A 29 -7.88 -13.24 20.35
C SER A 29 -7.42 -12.77 21.74
N ASP A 30 -8.43 -12.50 22.57
CA ASP A 30 -8.63 -12.41 24.04
C ASP A 30 -7.50 -12.72 25.08
N ALA A 31 -7.22 -11.65 25.85
CA ALA A 31 -6.96 -11.46 27.30
C ALA A 31 -6.85 -12.63 28.31
N SER A 32 -5.90 -12.50 29.27
CA SER A 32 -6.23 -12.46 30.73
C SER A 32 -5.05 -12.13 31.67
N SER A 33 -5.42 -11.39 32.72
CA SER A 33 -4.65 -10.56 33.67
C SER A 33 -3.83 -11.25 34.79
N LYS A 34 -2.86 -10.49 35.34
CA LYS A 34 -2.52 -10.23 36.79
C LYS A 34 -0.98 -10.21 36.97
N GLY A 35 -0.32 -9.27 37.62
CA GLY A 35 -0.71 -8.10 38.41
C GLY A 35 0.46 -7.72 39.34
N SER A 36 0.44 -6.47 39.80
CA SER A 36 1.16 -5.93 40.99
C SER A 36 2.64 -5.56 40.84
N GLY A 37 2.93 -4.27 41.06
CA GLY A 37 3.84 -3.93 42.16
C GLY A 37 4.85 -2.79 41.98
N THR A 38 4.35 -1.58 41.77
CA THR A 38 4.70 -0.35 42.52
C THR A 38 6.16 0.15 42.60
N THR A 39 6.27 1.46 42.34
CA THR A 39 7.12 2.49 42.99
C THR A 39 8.63 2.48 42.72
N ALA A 40 9.29 3.61 42.46
CA ALA A 40 8.89 5.00 42.23
C ALA A 40 10.20 5.79 42.03
N THR A 41 10.09 6.91 41.30
CA THR A 41 10.81 8.19 41.52
C THR A 41 12.34 8.16 41.53
N SER A 42 13.09 9.05 40.91
CA SER A 42 12.92 10.38 40.32
C SER A 42 14.40 10.77 40.04
N THR A 43 14.83 11.72 39.22
CA THR A 43 14.30 13.01 38.82
C THR A 43 15.37 13.57 37.88
N ALA A 44 14.91 14.18 36.79
CA ALA A 44 15.32 15.48 36.28
C ALA A 44 16.79 15.79 35.97
N GLY A 45 16.98 16.34 34.76
CA GLY A 45 17.67 17.61 34.66
C GLY A 45 18.21 17.97 33.29
N GLY A 46 17.42 18.74 32.53
CA GLY A 46 17.85 19.83 31.64
C GLY A 46 18.40 19.38 30.29
N ASP A 47 17.68 19.62 29.21
CA ASP A 47 17.61 20.91 28.48
C ASP A 47 19.02 21.33 27.99
N ASP A 48 19.29 21.18 26.69
CA ASP A 48 19.02 22.26 25.74
C ASP A 48 19.54 21.89 24.34
N ALA A 49 18.70 22.25 23.37
CA ALA A 49 18.83 22.05 21.94
C ALA A 49 20.06 22.71 21.31
N ALA A 50 20.57 22.08 20.25
CA ALA A 50 21.20 22.78 19.14
C ALA A 50 21.04 21.95 17.85
N THR A 51 20.27 22.51 16.93
CA THR A 51 20.09 22.12 15.53
C THR A 51 21.41 22.01 14.75
N ALA A 52 21.53 20.98 13.91
CA ALA A 52 22.50 20.96 12.81
C ALA A 52 22.03 20.06 11.64
N GLU A 53 22.17 20.63 10.44
CA GLU A 53 21.85 20.13 9.11
C GLU A 53 22.52 18.79 8.72
N SER A 54 21.78 18.05 7.89
CA SER A 54 22.21 17.16 6.79
C SER A 54 23.59 16.48 6.90
N GLY A 55 23.57 15.18 7.19
CA GLY A 55 24.72 14.29 7.02
C GLY A 55 24.35 13.12 6.12
N SER A 56 24.98 13.02 4.94
CA SER A 56 24.97 11.79 4.14
C SER A 56 25.67 10.69 4.93
N GLY A 57 24.91 9.74 5.46
CA GLY A 57 25.43 8.60 6.21
C GLY A 57 25.99 7.54 5.30
N SER A 58 27.29 7.62 5.00
CA SER A 58 28.05 6.52 4.43
C SER A 58 28.26 5.42 5.49
N GLY A 59 27.51 4.33 5.37
CA GLY A 59 27.80 3.07 6.07
C GLY A 59 28.74 2.20 5.23
N ASP A 60 30.01 2.09 5.65
CA ASP A 60 30.96 1.07 5.19
C ASP A 60 30.96 -0.02 6.30
N SER A 61 30.84 -1.32 6.07
CA SER A 61 31.33 -2.09 4.93
C SER A 61 30.65 -3.47 4.84
N ALA A 62 30.23 -3.85 3.63
CA ALA A 62 30.43 -5.20 3.11
C ALA A 62 30.84 -5.02 1.64
N ALA A 63 32.04 -5.46 1.29
CA ALA A 63 32.61 -5.28 -0.04
C ALA A 63 31.70 -5.90 -1.11
N SER A 64 30.93 -5.05 -1.76
CA SER A 64 29.96 -5.41 -2.78
C SER A 64 30.17 -4.39 -3.92
N ALA A 65 30.11 -4.84 -5.17
CA ALA A 65 30.41 -3.97 -6.30
C ALA A 65 29.54 -2.70 -6.26
N ASP A 66 30.13 -1.55 -6.64
CA ASP A 66 29.41 -0.27 -6.78
C ASP A 66 28.07 -0.50 -7.49
N TRP A 67 27.01 0.17 -7.02
CA TRP A 67 25.69 0.10 -7.63
C TRP A 67 25.78 0.36 -9.14
N ILE A 68 25.26 -0.57 -9.94
CA ILE A 68 25.13 -0.38 -11.38
C ILE A 68 23.83 0.39 -11.60
N GLU A 69 23.94 1.70 -11.86
CA GLU A 69 22.79 2.58 -12.11
C GLU A 69 21.99 2.13 -13.34
N SER A 70 20.66 2.24 -13.25
CA SER A 70 19.76 1.93 -14.37
C SER A 70 20.12 2.72 -15.64
N SER A 71 20.56 3.97 -15.47
CA SER A 71 20.97 4.89 -16.53
C SER A 71 22.12 4.38 -17.41
N THR A 72 22.88 3.38 -16.92
CA THR A 72 24.03 2.79 -17.61
C THR A 72 23.70 1.49 -18.37
N LEU A 73 22.47 0.98 -18.23
CA LEU A 73 22.02 -0.25 -18.84
C LEU A 73 21.25 0.01 -20.15
N GLU A 74 21.44 -0.86 -21.13
CA GLU A 74 20.60 -0.87 -22.34
C GLU A 74 19.24 -1.51 -22.02
N ASP A 75 18.21 -1.10 -22.77
CA ASP A 75 16.82 -1.52 -22.60
C ASP A 75 16.30 -2.11 -23.91
N ASP A 76 16.82 -3.27 -24.25
CA ASP A 76 16.58 -3.96 -25.53
C ASP A 76 15.76 -5.26 -25.40
N ALA A 77 15.40 -5.64 -24.18
CA ALA A 77 14.82 -6.96 -23.91
C ALA A 77 13.32 -7.01 -24.23
N VAL A 78 12.96 -7.72 -25.30
CA VAL A 78 11.56 -7.96 -25.70
C VAL A 78 10.96 -9.13 -24.91
N PRO A 79 9.67 -9.06 -24.50
CA PRO A 79 8.99 -10.19 -23.86
C PRO A 79 9.14 -11.51 -24.63
N GLY A 80 9.63 -12.53 -23.93
CA GLY A 80 9.84 -13.89 -24.48
C GLY A 80 11.10 -14.04 -25.34
N GLU A 81 11.89 -12.97 -25.52
CA GLU A 81 13.21 -13.05 -26.15
C GLU A 81 14.32 -13.16 -25.09
N ASN A 82 15.37 -13.91 -25.43
CA ASN A 82 16.55 -14.04 -24.60
C ASN A 82 17.49 -12.88 -24.94
N ASP A 83 17.61 -11.94 -24.02
CA ASP A 83 18.50 -10.79 -24.15
C ASP A 83 19.70 -10.92 -23.19
N ASP A 84 20.25 -9.77 -22.78
CA ASP A 84 21.32 -9.52 -21.83
C ASP A 84 21.28 -10.34 -20.52
N ARG A 85 22.14 -9.95 -19.58
CA ARG A 85 22.29 -10.64 -18.30
C ARG A 85 20.98 -10.72 -17.50
N ALA A 86 20.04 -9.79 -17.64
CA ALA A 86 18.81 -9.74 -16.85
C ALA A 86 17.74 -10.76 -17.28
N PHE A 87 17.82 -11.28 -18.52
CA PHE A 87 16.83 -12.21 -19.10
C PHE A 87 17.48 -13.43 -19.78
N GLU A 88 18.72 -13.76 -19.43
CA GLU A 88 19.47 -14.86 -20.05
C GLU A 88 18.83 -16.22 -19.74
N LYS A 89 18.46 -16.94 -20.81
CA LYS A 89 18.01 -18.35 -20.71
C LYS A 89 19.14 -19.27 -20.29
N PHE A 90 18.91 -20.11 -19.28
CA PHE A 90 19.86 -21.13 -18.85
C PHE A 90 20.06 -22.22 -19.92
N ASP A 91 21.26 -22.79 -20.05
CA ASP A 91 21.55 -23.87 -21.00
C ASP A 91 21.03 -25.25 -20.53
N HIS A 92 20.59 -25.32 -19.28
CA HIS A 92 19.97 -26.48 -18.64
C HIS A 92 18.78 -26.03 -17.78
N VAL A 93 17.94 -26.98 -17.36
CA VAL A 93 16.80 -26.67 -16.48
C VAL A 93 17.30 -26.40 -15.05
N VAL A 94 16.97 -25.22 -14.54
CA VAL A 94 17.17 -24.84 -13.13
C VAL A 94 15.86 -25.11 -12.39
N GLU A 95 15.89 -26.01 -11.40
CA GLU A 95 14.74 -26.27 -10.53
C GLU A 95 14.80 -25.36 -9.30
N VAL A 96 13.75 -24.56 -9.08
CA VAL A 96 13.62 -23.63 -7.96
C VAL A 96 12.52 -24.12 -7.02
N HIS A 97 12.91 -24.53 -5.80
CA HIS A 97 11.99 -25.01 -4.78
C HIS A 97 11.44 -23.86 -3.93
N TYR A 98 10.14 -23.83 -3.67
CA TYR A 98 9.53 -22.74 -2.91
C TYR A 98 8.37 -23.17 -2.00
N GLY A 99 8.12 -22.34 -1.00
CA GLY A 99 6.95 -22.40 -0.12
C GLY A 99 5.91 -21.35 -0.50
N TYR A 100 4.61 -21.66 -0.37
CA TYR A 100 3.57 -20.79 -0.90
C TYR A 100 2.31 -20.69 -0.04
N GLN A 101 1.69 -19.51 -0.02
CA GLN A 101 0.32 -19.32 0.46
C GLN A 101 -0.62 -19.37 -0.74
N ILE A 102 -1.67 -20.20 -0.65
CA ILE A 102 -2.73 -20.29 -1.65
C ILE A 102 -4.05 -19.83 -1.03
N ASP A 103 -4.89 -19.13 -1.79
CA ASP A 103 -6.29 -18.92 -1.41
C ASP A 103 -7.11 -20.13 -1.89
N PRO A 104 -7.60 -21.01 -0.99
CA PRO A 104 -8.37 -22.18 -1.39
C PRO A 104 -9.75 -21.83 -1.97
N LYS A 105 -10.19 -20.57 -1.90
CA LYS A 105 -11.43 -20.08 -2.50
C LYS A 105 -11.23 -19.57 -3.93
N ASP A 106 -10.00 -19.34 -4.35
CA ASP A 106 -9.69 -18.93 -5.71
C ASP A 106 -9.92 -20.10 -6.69
N THR A 107 -10.73 -19.84 -7.71
CA THR A 107 -11.12 -20.82 -8.74
C THR A 107 -10.74 -20.37 -10.14
N THR A 108 -9.81 -19.44 -10.25
CA THR A 108 -9.41 -18.81 -11.52
C THR A 108 -8.42 -19.65 -12.33
N LEU A 109 -7.74 -20.62 -11.71
CA LEU A 109 -6.89 -21.57 -12.45
C LEU A 109 -7.72 -22.38 -13.45
N PRO A 110 -7.30 -22.46 -14.73
CA PRO A 110 -7.97 -23.29 -15.71
C PRO A 110 -7.94 -24.78 -15.35
N ASP A 111 -8.93 -25.53 -15.84
CA ASP A 111 -8.97 -26.99 -15.67
C ASP A 111 -7.67 -27.64 -16.17
N GLY A 112 -6.99 -28.36 -15.27
CA GLY A 112 -5.72 -29.05 -15.55
C GLY A 112 -4.46 -28.28 -15.17
N ASP A 113 -4.58 -27.01 -14.79
CA ASP A 113 -3.49 -26.23 -14.20
C ASP A 113 -3.36 -26.49 -12.68
N SER A 114 -2.17 -26.22 -12.14
CA SER A 114 -1.83 -26.34 -10.72
C SER A 114 -0.90 -25.20 -10.28
N VAL A 115 -0.60 -25.15 -8.99
CA VAL A 115 0.30 -24.16 -8.37
C VAL A 115 1.70 -24.11 -9.00
N ASP A 116 2.17 -25.24 -9.54
CA ASP A 116 3.47 -25.42 -10.19
C ASP A 116 3.38 -25.66 -11.70
N ASN A 117 2.18 -25.78 -12.25
CA ASN A 117 1.94 -25.94 -13.69
C ASN A 117 0.79 -25.03 -14.13
N ASN A 118 1.11 -23.77 -14.41
CA ASN A 118 0.18 -22.77 -14.92
C ASN A 118 0.84 -21.92 -16.01
N GLN A 119 0.12 -20.93 -16.54
CA GLN A 119 0.63 -20.10 -17.63
C GLN A 119 2.00 -19.47 -17.34
N TYR A 120 2.21 -18.98 -16.13
CA TYR A 120 3.45 -18.31 -15.74
C TYR A 120 4.58 -19.32 -15.53
N THR A 121 4.32 -20.45 -14.86
CA THR A 121 5.38 -21.46 -14.63
C THR A 121 5.83 -22.14 -15.92
N ARG A 122 4.91 -22.35 -16.87
CA ARG A 122 5.26 -22.83 -18.22
C ARG A 122 6.04 -21.78 -19.01
N TYR A 123 5.66 -20.51 -18.93
CA TYR A 123 6.38 -19.41 -19.56
C TYR A 123 7.83 -19.31 -19.05
N LEU A 124 8.04 -19.47 -17.74
CA LEU A 124 9.38 -19.52 -17.13
C LEU A 124 10.20 -20.70 -17.68
N LEU A 125 9.61 -21.89 -17.78
CA LEU A 125 10.28 -23.08 -18.29
C LEU A 125 10.64 -22.94 -19.78
N ASP A 126 9.68 -22.53 -20.60
CA ASP A 126 9.84 -22.49 -22.06
C ASP A 126 10.81 -21.40 -22.50
N ASN A 127 10.81 -20.24 -21.84
CA ASN A 127 11.65 -19.11 -22.23
C ASN A 127 12.97 -19.07 -21.49
N TYR A 128 13.03 -19.44 -20.21
CA TYR A 128 14.23 -19.27 -19.39
C TYR A 128 14.85 -20.58 -18.88
N ASN A 129 14.23 -21.74 -19.15
CA ASN A 129 14.60 -23.03 -18.56
C ASN A 129 14.52 -23.02 -17.01
N ILE A 130 13.62 -22.21 -16.45
CA ILE A 130 13.38 -22.15 -15.00
C ILE A 130 12.14 -22.98 -14.69
N LYS A 131 12.29 -24.03 -13.88
CA LYS A 131 11.19 -24.87 -13.41
C LYS A 131 10.96 -24.63 -11.92
N VAL A 132 9.78 -24.14 -11.56
CA VAL A 132 9.39 -23.97 -10.16
C VAL A 132 8.78 -25.25 -9.59
N VAL A 133 9.08 -25.57 -8.34
CA VAL A 133 8.59 -26.75 -7.63
C VAL A 133 8.05 -26.31 -6.26
N CYS A 134 6.76 -26.52 -6.02
CA CYS A 134 6.15 -26.16 -4.74
C CYS A 134 6.37 -27.27 -3.72
N ASP A 135 7.19 -27.01 -2.71
CA ASP A 135 7.49 -27.99 -1.66
C ASP A 135 6.32 -28.14 -0.67
N TRP A 136 5.62 -27.04 -0.40
CA TRP A 136 4.47 -27.01 0.48
C TRP A 136 3.60 -25.77 0.24
N THR A 137 2.30 -25.93 0.50
CA THR A 137 1.31 -24.85 0.46
C THR A 137 0.65 -24.62 1.83
N ALA A 138 0.17 -23.41 2.10
CA ALA A 138 -0.70 -23.09 3.23
C ALA A 138 -1.96 -22.39 2.72
N GLY A 139 -3.13 -22.73 3.28
CA GLY A 139 -4.42 -22.21 2.79
C GLY A 139 -4.88 -20.90 3.42
N ASN A 140 -4.12 -20.34 4.37
CA ASN A 140 -4.40 -19.07 5.03
C ASN A 140 -3.11 -18.49 5.64
N THR A 141 -3.18 -17.21 6.03
CA THR A 141 -2.05 -16.44 6.55
C THR A 141 -1.45 -17.04 7.83
N ALA A 142 -2.28 -17.47 8.79
CA ALA A 142 -1.81 -18.01 10.06
C ALA A 142 -1.03 -19.34 9.87
N ASP A 143 -1.57 -20.25 9.06
CA ASP A 143 -0.91 -21.51 8.73
C ASP A 143 0.39 -21.27 7.94
N PHE A 144 0.39 -20.28 7.04
CA PHE A 144 1.59 -19.90 6.28
C PHE A 144 2.69 -19.38 7.21
N GLN A 145 2.35 -18.44 8.09
CA GLN A 145 3.24 -17.89 9.12
C GLN A 145 3.82 -19.00 10.02
N GLN A 146 2.99 -19.94 10.46
CA GLN A 146 3.44 -21.07 11.27
C GLN A 146 4.43 -21.97 10.50
N LYS A 147 4.17 -22.25 9.22
CA LYS A 147 5.09 -23.04 8.38
C LYS A 147 6.42 -22.35 8.15
N VAL A 148 6.41 -21.06 7.85
CA VAL A 148 7.64 -20.26 7.69
C VAL A 148 8.43 -20.25 9.00
N SER A 149 7.78 -19.99 10.14
CA SER A 149 8.41 -20.01 11.46
C SER A 149 9.08 -21.35 11.76
N LEU A 150 8.39 -22.47 11.49
CA LEU A 150 8.95 -23.81 11.69
C LEU A 150 10.13 -24.09 10.76
N ALA A 151 10.05 -23.66 9.49
CA ALA A 151 11.13 -23.85 8.53
C ALA A 151 12.38 -23.04 8.91
N ILE A 152 12.23 -21.83 9.46
CA ILE A 152 13.33 -21.04 10.04
C ILE A 152 13.92 -21.78 11.25
N ALA A 153 13.07 -22.15 12.22
CA ALA A 153 13.53 -22.78 13.46
C ALA A 153 14.24 -24.13 13.25
N SER A 154 13.89 -24.85 12.18
CA SER A 154 14.49 -26.13 11.81
C SER A 154 15.56 -26.05 10.71
N ALA A 155 15.93 -24.84 10.28
CA ALA A 155 16.87 -24.59 9.18
C ALA A 155 16.53 -25.37 7.89
N SER A 156 15.22 -25.45 7.58
CA SER A 156 14.67 -26.24 6.47
C SER A 156 13.89 -25.39 5.46
N LEU A 157 14.26 -24.11 5.30
CA LEU A 157 13.69 -23.27 4.25
C LEU A 157 13.91 -23.93 2.87
N PRO A 158 12.93 -23.85 1.94
CA PRO A 158 13.16 -24.19 0.53
C PRO A 158 14.14 -23.19 -0.11
N ASP A 159 14.38 -23.25 -1.42
CA ASP A 159 15.29 -22.30 -2.09
C ASP A 159 14.83 -20.85 -1.93
N ALA A 160 13.51 -20.60 -1.99
CA ALA A 160 12.94 -19.29 -1.73
C ALA A 160 11.55 -19.32 -1.11
N VAL A 161 11.23 -18.27 -0.35
CA VAL A 161 9.89 -18.04 0.21
C VAL A 161 9.67 -16.54 0.41
N ILE A 162 8.45 -16.07 0.18
CA ILE A 162 8.08 -14.70 0.53
C ILE A 162 7.87 -14.62 2.04
N ALA A 163 8.61 -13.74 2.71
CA ALA A 163 8.44 -13.47 4.13
C ALA A 163 7.06 -12.84 4.38
N PRO A 164 6.26 -13.35 5.33
CA PRO A 164 4.98 -12.75 5.68
C PRO A 164 5.11 -11.30 6.19
N THR A 165 6.20 -11.00 6.89
CA THR A 165 6.57 -9.67 7.39
C THR A 165 8.09 -9.55 7.46
N ARG A 166 8.61 -8.33 7.66
CA ARG A 166 10.06 -8.10 7.84
C ARG A 166 10.65 -8.85 9.03
N ASN A 167 9.87 -9.16 10.07
CA ASN A 167 10.35 -9.91 11.23
C ASN A 167 10.83 -11.31 10.84
N TYR A 168 10.12 -11.98 9.92
CA TYR A 168 10.55 -13.29 9.42
C TYR A 168 11.84 -13.21 8.61
N LEU A 169 12.04 -12.12 7.86
CA LEU A 169 13.31 -11.81 7.19
C LEU A 169 14.45 -11.67 8.20
N VAL A 170 14.27 -10.84 9.23
CA VAL A 170 15.29 -10.61 10.27
C VAL A 170 15.62 -11.90 11.01
N GLN A 171 14.61 -12.68 11.42
CA GLN A 171 14.80 -13.96 12.09
C GLN A 171 15.59 -14.95 11.22
N ALA A 172 15.25 -15.08 9.93
CA ALA A 172 15.94 -15.98 9.02
C ALA A 172 17.39 -15.51 8.72
N ALA A 173 17.60 -14.20 8.56
CA ALA A 173 18.92 -13.61 8.36
C ALA A 173 19.83 -13.85 9.58
N ARG A 174 19.35 -13.55 10.80
CA ARG A 174 20.09 -13.75 12.04
C ARG A 174 20.30 -15.22 12.40
N ALA A 175 19.43 -16.11 11.92
CA ALA A 175 19.64 -17.55 11.96
C ALA A 175 20.66 -18.05 10.92
N ASP A 176 21.28 -17.15 10.15
CA ASP A 176 22.26 -17.44 9.10
C ASP A 176 21.67 -18.44 8.08
N LEU A 177 20.45 -18.17 7.59
CA LEU A 177 19.78 -19.02 6.60
C LEU A 177 19.72 -18.39 5.20
N LEU A 178 19.98 -17.10 5.08
CA LEU A 178 19.73 -16.33 3.86
C LEU A 178 21.02 -16.02 3.10
N ALA A 179 20.92 -16.01 1.76
CA ALA A 179 22.02 -15.60 0.89
C ALA A 179 22.24 -14.09 0.96
N ASP A 180 23.49 -13.65 0.82
CA ASP A 180 23.77 -12.29 0.36
C ASP A 180 23.43 -12.24 -1.13
N LEU A 181 22.37 -11.53 -1.47
CA LEU A 181 21.84 -11.43 -2.83
C LEU A 181 22.41 -10.23 -3.60
N TRP A 182 23.23 -9.38 -2.97
CA TRP A 182 23.73 -8.18 -3.66
C TRP A 182 24.51 -8.51 -4.94
N PRO A 183 25.40 -9.52 -4.96
CA PRO A 183 26.14 -9.86 -6.18
C PRO A 183 25.20 -10.19 -7.34
N GLU A 184 24.20 -11.05 -7.13
CA GLU A 184 23.26 -11.44 -8.16
C GLU A 184 22.29 -10.32 -8.51
N PHE A 185 21.76 -9.61 -7.52
CA PHE A 185 20.82 -8.52 -7.74
C PHE A 185 21.45 -7.36 -8.52
N ASN A 186 22.60 -6.86 -8.06
CA ASN A 186 23.27 -5.74 -8.74
C ASN A 186 23.69 -6.14 -10.17
N GLN A 187 24.07 -7.41 -10.38
CA GLN A 187 24.55 -7.93 -11.66
C GLN A 187 23.44 -8.25 -12.67
N TYR A 188 22.29 -8.72 -12.22
CA TYR A 188 21.25 -9.33 -13.07
C TYR A 188 19.86 -8.69 -12.91
N ALA A 189 19.64 -7.73 -12.01
CA ALA A 189 18.39 -6.97 -12.01
C ALA A 189 18.27 -6.18 -13.32
N SER A 190 17.09 -6.25 -13.93
CA SER A 190 16.78 -5.51 -15.16
C SER A 190 16.84 -4.00 -14.93
N LYS A 191 17.03 -3.24 -16.00
CA LYS A 191 16.96 -1.77 -15.96
C LYS A 191 15.66 -1.29 -15.31
N GLN A 192 14.52 -1.83 -15.72
CA GLN A 192 13.20 -1.48 -15.17
C GLN A 192 13.10 -1.75 -13.65
N VAL A 193 13.59 -2.89 -13.17
CA VAL A 193 13.65 -3.19 -11.73
C VAL A 193 14.54 -2.18 -11.00
N LYS A 194 15.68 -1.82 -11.58
CA LYS A 194 16.61 -0.84 -11.01
C LYS A 194 15.99 0.56 -10.97
N GLU A 195 15.29 0.99 -12.02
CA GLU A 195 14.55 2.26 -12.05
C GLU A 195 13.51 2.32 -10.92
N ILE A 196 12.71 1.25 -10.73
CA ILE A 196 11.74 1.15 -9.63
C ILE A 196 12.42 1.26 -8.26
N ILE A 197 13.55 0.59 -8.05
CA ILE A 197 14.29 0.69 -6.79
C ILE A 197 14.84 2.10 -6.56
N GLU A 198 15.34 2.74 -7.62
CA GLU A 198 15.87 4.10 -7.56
C GLU A 198 14.80 5.13 -7.17
N THR A 199 13.52 4.92 -7.51
CA THR A 199 12.42 5.82 -7.06
C THR A 199 12.21 5.79 -5.53
N THR A 200 12.72 4.76 -4.85
CA THR A 200 12.63 4.64 -3.38
C THR A 200 13.76 5.33 -2.63
N GLU A 201 14.72 5.93 -3.34
CA GLU A 201 15.87 6.64 -2.74
C GLU A 201 16.66 5.76 -1.76
N GLY A 202 16.78 4.47 -2.06
CA GLY A 202 17.50 3.49 -1.25
C GLY A 202 16.69 2.83 -0.13
N ARG A 203 15.47 3.32 0.18
CA ARG A 203 14.61 2.73 1.22
C ARG A 203 14.31 1.25 0.97
N ALA A 204 14.05 0.84 -0.28
CA ALA A 204 13.80 -0.57 -0.61
C ALA A 204 15.01 -1.48 -0.32
N ILE A 205 16.21 -1.03 -0.68
CA ILE A 205 17.45 -1.78 -0.41
C ILE A 205 17.70 -1.87 1.10
N ASN A 206 17.53 -0.76 1.82
CA ASN A 206 17.69 -0.73 3.27
C ASN A 206 16.71 -1.68 3.97
N ASN A 207 15.45 -1.71 3.55
CA ASN A 207 14.45 -2.59 4.13
C ASN A 207 14.75 -4.08 3.93
N ALA A 208 15.33 -4.45 2.80
CA ALA A 208 15.78 -5.80 2.51
C ALA A 208 17.15 -6.16 3.11
N THR A 209 17.83 -5.18 3.71
CA THR A 209 19.14 -5.37 4.36
C THR A 209 18.98 -5.63 5.85
N VAL A 210 19.66 -6.67 6.34
CA VAL A 210 19.73 -7.02 7.77
C VAL A 210 21.18 -7.16 8.17
N ASP A 211 21.58 -6.45 9.22
CA ASP A 211 22.94 -6.48 9.79
C ASP A 211 24.04 -6.32 8.69
N GLY A 212 23.81 -5.42 7.71
CA GLY A 212 24.71 -5.12 6.60
C GLY A 212 24.67 -6.08 5.41
N THR A 213 23.80 -7.10 5.42
CA THR A 213 23.66 -8.08 4.33
C THR A 213 22.33 -7.89 3.60
N PHE A 214 22.36 -7.82 2.26
CA PHE A 214 21.15 -7.73 1.43
C PHE A 214 20.52 -9.13 1.28
N CYS A 215 19.54 -9.44 2.13
CA CYS A 215 19.08 -10.80 2.40
C CYS A 215 17.83 -11.24 1.61
N ALA A 216 17.19 -10.31 0.89
CA ALA A 216 15.94 -10.57 0.17
C ALA A 216 15.75 -9.62 -1.01
N LEU A 217 14.89 -10.00 -1.96
CA LEU A 217 14.37 -9.04 -2.93
C LEU A 217 13.21 -8.26 -2.28
N PRO A 218 13.28 -6.92 -2.20
CA PRO A 218 12.21 -6.09 -1.64
C PRO A 218 11.06 -5.95 -2.64
N ASN A 219 9.85 -5.75 -2.14
CA ASN A 219 8.75 -5.23 -2.96
C ASN A 219 8.73 -3.70 -2.91
N VAL A 220 8.25 -3.07 -4.00
CA VAL A 220 7.98 -1.64 -4.09
C VAL A 220 6.53 -1.44 -4.55
N SER A 221 5.85 -0.48 -3.95
CA SER A 221 4.46 -0.13 -4.26
C SER A 221 4.30 1.39 -4.30
N VAL A 222 3.25 1.87 -4.99
CA VAL A 222 3.02 3.30 -5.21
C VAL A 222 2.89 4.06 -3.89
N ASP A 223 3.42 5.29 -3.82
CA ASP A 223 3.41 6.09 -2.59
C ASP A 223 1.99 6.49 -2.19
N THR A 224 1.12 6.77 -3.18
CA THR A 224 -0.25 7.20 -2.92
C THR A 224 -1.11 6.17 -2.17
N ASP A 225 -0.72 4.89 -2.07
CA ASP A 225 -1.41 3.92 -1.20
C ASP A 225 -1.33 4.29 0.30
N GLY A 226 -0.36 5.14 0.66
CA GLY A 226 -0.18 5.69 2.01
C GLY A 226 -0.79 7.09 2.19
N VAL A 227 -1.29 7.72 1.13
CA VAL A 227 -1.86 9.08 1.17
C VAL A 227 -3.37 9.00 1.32
N TYR A 228 -3.91 9.71 2.31
CA TYR A 228 -5.34 9.63 2.66
C TYR A 228 -6.08 10.92 2.37
N LEU A 229 -7.25 10.74 1.78
CA LEU A 229 -8.11 11.82 1.32
C LEU A 229 -9.51 11.59 1.89
N TYR A 230 -10.33 12.64 1.83
CA TYR A 230 -11.77 12.47 2.00
C TYR A 230 -12.46 12.48 0.64
N PHE A 231 -13.52 11.68 0.55
CA PHE A 231 -14.35 11.55 -0.63
C PHE A 231 -15.74 12.07 -0.31
N ILE A 232 -16.31 12.87 -1.20
CA ILE A 232 -17.59 13.53 -0.98
C ILE A 232 -18.49 13.52 -2.22
N ARG A 233 -19.82 13.44 -2.00
CA ARG A 233 -20.83 13.61 -3.06
C ARG A 233 -20.89 15.06 -3.56
N GLN A 234 -20.18 15.35 -4.64
CA GLN A 234 -20.16 16.67 -5.28
C GLN A 234 -21.54 17.08 -5.78
N ASP A 235 -22.33 16.14 -6.31
CA ASP A 235 -23.70 16.40 -6.76
C ASP A 235 -24.63 16.84 -5.60
N TRP A 236 -24.32 16.44 -4.36
CA TRP A 236 -25.04 16.91 -3.17
C TRP A 236 -24.60 18.32 -2.76
N LEU A 237 -23.32 18.63 -2.86
CA LEU A 237 -22.80 19.99 -2.66
C LEU A 237 -23.48 20.95 -3.65
N ASP A 238 -23.47 20.61 -4.94
CA ASP A 238 -24.05 21.42 -6.00
C ASP A 238 -25.56 21.64 -5.79
N LYS A 239 -26.29 20.58 -5.41
CA LYS A 239 -27.73 20.64 -5.10
C LYS A 239 -28.05 21.59 -3.95
N LEU A 240 -27.17 21.68 -2.96
CA LEU A 240 -27.33 22.53 -1.79
C LEU A 240 -26.67 23.91 -1.96
N GLY A 241 -25.96 24.15 -3.07
CA GLY A 241 -25.20 25.38 -3.30
C GLY A 241 -24.04 25.55 -2.32
N LEU A 242 -23.41 24.44 -1.92
CA LEU A 242 -22.28 24.43 -0.99
C LEU A 242 -20.96 24.39 -1.76
N GLU A 243 -19.95 25.08 -1.21
CA GLU A 243 -18.58 24.93 -1.67
C GLU A 243 -17.97 23.64 -1.12
N VAL A 244 -16.89 23.18 -1.76
CA VAL A 244 -16.11 22.02 -1.29
C VAL A 244 -15.42 22.40 0.03
N PRO A 245 -15.61 21.63 1.11
CA PRO A 245 -15.00 21.93 2.40
C PRO A 245 -13.49 21.73 2.37
N LYS A 246 -12.73 22.64 2.96
CA LYS A 246 -11.26 22.56 2.99
C LYS A 246 -10.72 22.14 4.35
N THR A 247 -11.40 22.53 5.42
CA THR A 247 -10.99 22.23 6.79
C THR A 247 -11.91 21.21 7.44
N VAL A 248 -11.46 20.61 8.55
CA VAL A 248 -12.27 19.70 9.36
C VAL A 248 -13.59 20.35 9.76
N ASP A 249 -13.58 21.60 10.23
CA ASP A 249 -14.79 22.32 10.65
C ASP A 249 -15.81 22.46 9.51
N GLU A 250 -15.35 22.87 8.33
CA GLU A 250 -16.19 23.01 7.13
C GLU A 250 -16.77 21.65 6.70
N LEU A 251 -15.98 20.57 6.78
CA LEU A 251 -16.44 19.22 6.46
C LEU A 251 -17.55 18.77 7.43
N GLY A 252 -17.40 19.05 8.72
CA GLY A 252 -18.42 18.80 9.73
C GLY A 252 -19.72 19.58 9.47
N GLU A 253 -19.63 20.86 9.08
CA GLU A 253 -20.80 21.66 8.70
C GLU A 253 -21.52 21.11 7.46
N VAL A 254 -20.75 20.69 6.45
CA VAL A 254 -21.30 20.06 5.24
C VAL A 254 -21.97 18.74 5.57
N ALA A 255 -21.36 17.91 6.42
CA ALA A 255 -21.94 16.66 6.90
C ALA A 255 -23.28 16.90 7.61
N GLN A 256 -23.37 17.94 8.45
CA GLN A 256 -24.63 18.32 9.08
C GLN A 256 -25.69 18.75 8.05
N LYS A 257 -25.31 19.55 7.05
CA LYS A 257 -26.23 20.01 5.99
C LYS A 257 -26.74 18.85 5.13
N PHE A 258 -25.93 17.85 4.83
CA PHE A 258 -26.37 16.64 4.14
C PHE A 258 -27.45 15.89 4.93
N LYS A 259 -27.25 15.77 6.25
CA LYS A 259 -28.20 15.14 7.16
C LYS A 259 -29.50 15.95 7.28
N ASP A 260 -29.41 17.26 7.49
CA ASP A 260 -30.56 18.16 7.61
C ASP A 260 -31.40 18.22 6.33
N ALA A 261 -30.76 18.09 5.17
CA ALA A 261 -31.43 18.01 3.87
C ALA A 261 -32.06 16.64 3.58
N GLY A 262 -31.84 15.64 4.45
CA GLY A 262 -32.34 14.27 4.29
C GLY A 262 -31.66 13.48 3.17
N LEU A 263 -30.47 13.91 2.72
CA LEU A 263 -29.67 13.17 1.73
C LEU A 263 -28.98 11.96 2.39
N SER A 264 -28.56 12.13 3.64
CA SER A 264 -27.97 11.11 4.51
C SER A 264 -28.79 10.96 5.79
N PRO A 265 -29.94 10.26 5.76
CA PRO A 265 -30.89 10.24 6.87
C PRO A 265 -30.35 9.60 8.16
N ASP A 266 -29.41 8.65 8.05
CA ASP A 266 -28.84 7.95 9.20
C ASP A 266 -27.57 8.67 9.70
N TYR A 267 -26.59 8.84 8.81
CA TYR A 267 -25.30 9.48 9.07
C TYR A 267 -24.66 9.94 7.76
N SER A 268 -23.84 10.98 7.82
CA SER A 268 -23.20 11.58 6.65
C SER A 268 -21.80 11.03 6.37
N ILE A 269 -21.10 10.54 7.40
CA ILE A 269 -19.71 10.11 7.36
C ILE A 269 -19.65 8.62 7.70
N ALA A 270 -19.16 7.81 6.77
CA ALA A 270 -18.92 6.38 7.00
C ALA A 270 -17.74 6.16 7.96
N GLY A 271 -17.64 4.96 8.52
CA GLY A 271 -16.53 4.58 9.39
C GLY A 271 -16.16 3.11 9.18
N ILE A 272 -15.11 2.67 9.86
CA ILE A 272 -14.60 1.30 9.79
C ILE A 272 -15.63 0.24 10.17
N ASP A 273 -15.55 -0.95 9.55
CA ASP A 273 -16.21 -2.16 10.06
C ASP A 273 -15.50 -2.71 11.31
N ASN A 274 -16.10 -3.70 11.96
CA ASN A 274 -15.46 -4.49 13.02
C ASN A 274 -14.14 -5.11 12.53
N GLY A 275 -13.07 -4.89 13.29
CA GLY A 275 -11.71 -5.30 12.92
C GLY A 275 -11.00 -4.35 11.94
N GLY A 276 -11.65 -3.28 11.48
CA GLY A 276 -10.99 -2.19 10.77
C GLY A 276 -10.19 -1.28 11.72
N ARG A 277 -9.35 -0.40 11.16
CA ARG A 277 -8.50 0.51 11.94
C ARG A 277 -8.92 1.96 11.75
N THR A 278 -9.07 2.69 12.85
CA THR A 278 -9.42 4.12 12.76
C THR A 278 -8.32 4.95 12.08
N TYR A 279 -7.09 4.44 12.04
CA TYR A 279 -5.95 5.03 11.32
C TYR A 279 -4.93 3.95 10.89
N SER A 280 -4.06 4.31 9.97
CA SER A 280 -2.87 3.56 9.58
C SER A 280 -1.77 3.73 10.62
N ASN A 281 -1.02 2.68 10.91
CA ASN A 281 0.10 2.72 11.85
C ASN A 281 1.40 2.24 11.18
N PHE A 282 2.51 2.25 11.91
CA PHE A 282 3.81 1.89 11.34
C PHE A 282 3.91 0.45 10.78
N LEU A 283 3.07 -0.48 11.22
CA LEU A 283 3.04 -1.86 10.69
C LEU A 283 2.03 -2.04 9.55
N ASN A 284 1.02 -1.17 9.51
CA ASN A 284 -0.06 -1.16 8.53
C ASN A 284 -0.24 0.26 8.00
N SER A 285 0.80 0.75 7.31
CA SER A 285 0.96 2.17 6.97
C SER A 285 0.26 2.60 5.69
N SER A 286 -0.50 1.69 5.06
CA SER A 286 -1.22 1.91 3.80
C SER A 286 -2.51 1.08 3.75
N ASN A 287 -3.33 1.34 2.72
CA ASN A 287 -4.50 0.52 2.38
C ASN A 287 -5.57 0.40 3.49
N ASN A 288 -5.64 1.37 4.40
CA ASN A 288 -6.70 1.49 5.40
C ASN A 288 -7.94 2.11 4.75
N GLY A 289 -9.08 1.42 4.80
CA GLY A 289 -10.34 1.93 4.26
C GLY A 289 -11.25 2.44 5.37
N TYR A 290 -11.97 3.54 5.14
CA TYR A 290 -12.99 4.06 6.06
C TYR A 290 -12.47 4.48 7.45
N GLY A 291 -11.15 4.63 7.60
CA GLY A 291 -10.52 5.27 8.75
C GLY A 291 -10.75 6.78 8.77
N PHE A 292 -10.10 7.46 9.71
CA PHE A 292 -10.14 8.92 9.89
C PHE A 292 -8.77 9.56 9.68
N ASP A 293 -7.86 8.88 8.99
CA ASP A 293 -6.48 9.31 8.69
C ASP A 293 -6.40 10.76 8.20
N ALA A 294 -7.28 11.17 7.27
CA ALA A 294 -7.32 12.53 6.73
C ALA A 294 -7.71 13.59 7.79
N VAL A 295 -8.53 13.22 8.78
CA VAL A 295 -8.85 14.10 9.92
C VAL A 295 -7.63 14.26 10.80
N TYR A 296 -6.97 13.16 11.17
CA TYR A 296 -5.76 13.23 12.01
C TYR A 296 -4.66 14.08 11.35
N GLN A 297 -4.45 13.91 10.05
CA GLN A 297 -3.54 14.73 9.24
C GLN A 297 -3.83 16.23 9.33
N ALA A 298 -5.10 16.63 9.22
CA ALA A 298 -5.51 18.03 9.32
C ALA A 298 -5.36 18.63 10.75
N PHE A 299 -5.13 17.79 11.77
CA PHE A 299 -4.75 18.22 13.12
C PHE A 299 -3.24 18.17 13.38
N ASN A 300 -2.42 17.83 12.38
CA ASN A 300 -1.00 17.49 12.56
C ASN A 300 -0.76 16.27 13.47
N ALA A 301 -1.77 15.40 13.61
CA ALA A 301 -1.65 14.15 14.33
C ALA A 301 -1.30 13.00 13.36
N THR A 302 -0.27 12.23 13.69
CA THR A 302 0.10 11.01 12.96
C THR A 302 0.11 9.82 13.92
N PRO A 303 -1.07 9.31 14.31
CA PRO A 303 -1.18 8.24 15.29
C PRO A 303 -0.51 6.95 14.78
N GLY A 304 0.04 6.16 15.70
CA GLY A 304 0.65 4.86 15.39
C GLY A 304 2.05 4.92 14.78
N TYR A 305 2.68 6.10 14.73
CA TYR A 305 4.02 6.30 14.15
C TYR A 305 5.03 6.63 15.24
N PHE A 306 6.27 6.17 15.04
CA PHE A 306 7.43 6.63 15.80
C PHE A 306 7.95 7.91 15.14
N LEU A 307 7.97 9.01 15.87
CA LEU A 307 8.30 10.33 15.33
C LEU A 307 9.42 10.96 16.15
N LYS A 308 10.14 11.91 15.56
CA LYS A 308 11.14 12.73 16.25
C LYS A 308 10.67 14.18 16.33
N ASP A 309 10.86 14.79 17.49
CA ASP A 309 10.63 16.23 17.64
C ASP A 309 11.81 17.05 17.08
N ASP A 310 11.71 18.38 17.14
CA ASP A 310 12.77 19.30 16.69
C ASP A 310 14.11 19.11 17.42
N SER A 311 14.12 18.49 18.59
CA SER A 311 15.32 18.17 19.36
C SER A 311 15.93 16.81 18.97
N GLY A 312 15.21 16.02 18.16
CA GLY A 312 15.56 14.66 17.77
C GLY A 312 15.11 13.60 18.78
N GLU A 313 14.32 13.96 19.80
CA GLU A 313 13.81 12.99 20.78
C GLU A 313 12.65 12.20 20.18
N LEU A 314 12.70 10.88 20.37
CA LEU A 314 11.69 9.97 19.85
C LEU A 314 10.42 10.03 20.70
N TYR A 315 9.27 10.19 20.07
CA TYR A 315 7.97 10.13 20.72
C TYR A 315 6.97 9.30 19.90
N TRP A 316 5.86 8.93 20.55
CA TRP A 316 4.79 8.17 19.94
C TRP A 316 3.67 9.07 19.46
N GLY A 317 3.33 8.99 18.17
CA GLY A 317 2.39 9.92 17.53
C GLY A 317 0.96 9.87 18.07
N THR A 318 0.54 8.78 18.72
CA THR A 318 -0.82 8.67 19.27
C THR A 318 -1.00 9.41 20.59
N THR A 319 0.03 9.58 21.40
CA THR A 319 -0.07 10.20 22.74
C THR A 319 0.22 11.70 22.72
N THR A 320 -0.24 12.39 21.68
CA THR A 320 0.00 13.83 21.43
C THR A 320 -1.23 14.68 21.77
N ASP A 321 -1.04 15.98 22.00
CA ASP A 321 -2.16 16.90 22.24
C ASP A 321 -3.01 17.08 20.97
N GLU A 322 -2.37 17.09 19.81
CA GLU A 322 -2.98 17.11 18.48
C GLU A 322 -3.95 15.94 18.28
N MET A 323 -3.58 14.73 18.75
CA MET A 323 -4.46 13.58 18.70
C MET A 323 -5.68 13.75 19.61
N LYS A 324 -5.54 14.37 20.79
CA LYS A 324 -6.68 14.68 21.68
C LYS A 324 -7.66 15.64 21.01
N GLU A 325 -7.16 16.66 20.33
CA GLU A 325 -7.98 17.63 19.59
C GLU A 325 -8.75 16.96 18.46
N ALA A 326 -8.09 16.11 17.66
CA ALA A 326 -8.73 15.34 16.61
C ALA A 326 -9.85 14.43 17.16
N LEU A 327 -9.58 13.72 18.26
CA LEU A 327 -10.59 12.86 18.90
C LEU A 327 -11.75 13.66 19.51
N THR A 328 -11.50 14.87 19.98
CA THR A 328 -12.55 15.78 20.45
C THR A 328 -13.52 16.13 19.34
N THR A 329 -13.01 16.42 18.15
CA THR A 329 -13.84 16.72 16.97
C THR A 329 -14.57 15.48 16.46
N LEU A 330 -13.90 14.33 16.38
CA LEU A 330 -14.55 13.07 15.98
C LEU A 330 -15.65 12.66 16.98
N HIS A 331 -15.43 12.89 18.28
CA HIS A 331 -16.45 12.65 19.30
C HIS A 331 -17.67 13.57 19.13
N ASP A 332 -17.45 14.87 18.91
CA ASP A 332 -18.54 15.83 18.64
C ASP A 332 -19.34 15.44 17.38
N TRP A 333 -18.68 15.01 16.32
CA TRP A 333 -19.35 14.49 15.12
C TRP A 333 -20.16 13.24 15.42
N TYR A 334 -19.66 12.33 16.25
CA TYR A 334 -20.38 11.14 16.68
C TYR A 334 -21.61 11.51 17.52
N GLU A 335 -21.50 12.43 18.48
CA GLU A 335 -22.64 12.89 19.30
C GLU A 335 -23.74 13.57 18.47
N LYS A 336 -23.35 14.32 17.44
CA LYS A 336 -24.27 14.91 16.44
C LYS A 336 -24.87 13.86 15.49
N GLY A 337 -24.38 12.61 15.56
CA GLY A 337 -24.77 11.49 14.70
C GLY A 337 -24.37 11.71 13.24
N LEU A 338 -23.26 12.40 13.00
CA LEU A 338 -22.70 12.61 11.66
C LEU A 338 -21.90 11.38 11.22
N ILE A 339 -21.21 10.72 12.15
CA ILE A 339 -20.51 9.45 11.95
C ILE A 339 -21.49 8.29 12.07
N ASN A 340 -21.24 7.22 11.32
CA ASN A 340 -21.96 5.95 11.46
C ASN A 340 -22.03 5.50 12.94
N PRO A 341 -23.24 5.36 13.53
CA PRO A 341 -23.40 4.99 14.93
C PRO A 341 -22.93 3.57 15.26
N GLU A 342 -22.70 2.71 14.25
CA GLU A 342 -22.18 1.35 14.42
C GLU A 342 -20.69 1.21 14.03
N VAL A 343 -19.96 2.34 13.96
CA VAL A 343 -18.52 2.36 13.66
C VAL A 343 -17.75 1.36 14.52
N GLY A 344 -16.97 0.49 13.87
CA GLY A 344 -16.16 -0.54 14.51
C GLY A 344 -16.93 -1.74 15.07
N THR A 345 -18.25 -1.83 14.88
CA THR A 345 -19.07 -2.93 15.44
C THR A 345 -19.78 -3.80 14.39
N THR A 346 -20.04 -3.27 13.20
CA THR A 346 -20.75 -3.99 12.13
C THR A 346 -19.83 -4.94 11.37
N THR A 347 -20.38 -6.00 10.78
CA THR A 347 -19.62 -7.08 10.12
C THR A 347 -19.90 -7.11 8.61
N ASN A 348 -19.06 -7.76 7.81
CA ASN A 348 -19.29 -8.03 6.38
C ASN A 348 -19.39 -6.82 5.43
N GLY A 349 -18.73 -5.68 5.71
CA GLY A 349 -18.79 -4.53 4.79
C GLY A 349 -20.02 -3.65 5.00
N ASP A 350 -20.74 -3.84 6.12
CA ASP A 350 -22.01 -3.17 6.36
C ASP A 350 -21.85 -1.67 6.57
N ASN A 351 -20.72 -1.21 7.11
CA ASN A 351 -20.47 0.23 7.27
C ASN A 351 -20.21 0.94 5.93
N ALA A 352 -19.82 0.20 4.90
CA ALA A 352 -19.77 0.69 3.52
C ALA A 352 -21.16 0.65 2.83
N ASN A 353 -22.17 -0.03 3.38
CA ASN A 353 -23.45 -0.23 2.68
C ASN A 353 -24.19 1.09 2.40
N ASN A 354 -24.15 2.07 3.31
CA ASN A 354 -24.81 3.34 3.05
C ASN A 354 -24.07 4.15 1.96
N VAL A 355 -22.75 3.99 1.82
CA VAL A 355 -22.00 4.56 0.69
C VAL A 355 -22.44 3.90 -0.62
N LYS A 356 -22.52 2.56 -0.64
CA LYS A 356 -22.98 1.77 -1.79
C LYS A 356 -24.44 2.05 -2.17
N ASN A 357 -25.30 2.28 -1.18
CA ASN A 357 -26.73 2.54 -1.37
C ASN A 357 -27.05 4.02 -1.61
N GLY A 358 -26.04 4.90 -1.59
CA GLY A 358 -26.21 6.34 -1.81
C GLY A 358 -26.92 7.08 -0.68
N THR A 359 -26.85 6.56 0.55
CA THR A 359 -27.43 7.18 1.77
C THR A 359 -26.37 7.67 2.76
N CYS A 360 -25.10 7.67 2.36
CA CYS A 360 -23.97 8.30 3.05
C CYS A 360 -23.19 9.14 2.02
N GLY A 361 -22.78 10.34 2.40
CA GLY A 361 -22.23 11.34 1.47
C GLY A 361 -20.74 11.57 1.59
N ILE A 362 -20.08 11.03 2.63
CA ILE A 362 -18.67 11.24 2.95
C ILE A 362 -18.05 9.93 3.44
N PHE A 363 -16.86 9.60 2.94
CA PHE A 363 -15.98 8.57 3.52
C PHE A 363 -14.52 8.93 3.24
N MET A 364 -13.57 8.21 3.84
CA MET A 364 -12.14 8.52 3.74
C MET A 364 -11.34 7.25 3.43
N GLY A 365 -10.17 7.43 2.82
CA GLY A 365 -9.28 6.34 2.46
C GLY A 365 -8.23 6.73 1.41
N PRO A 366 -7.42 5.76 0.96
CA PRO A 366 -6.49 5.94 -0.14
C PRO A 366 -7.21 6.08 -1.49
N TRP A 367 -6.51 6.66 -2.47
CA TRP A 367 -7.00 6.97 -3.83
C TRP A 367 -7.86 5.86 -4.46
N TRP A 368 -7.40 4.61 -4.36
CA TRP A 368 -8.03 3.44 -4.98
C TRP A 368 -9.43 3.13 -4.42
N SER A 369 -9.71 3.56 -3.18
CA SER A 369 -10.98 3.30 -2.49
C SER A 369 -12.16 3.93 -3.22
N LEU A 370 -11.94 5.04 -3.93
CA LEU A 370 -12.99 5.76 -4.63
C LEU A 370 -13.54 5.01 -5.84
N GLY A 371 -12.67 4.36 -6.61
CA GLY A 371 -13.04 3.62 -7.82
C GLY A 371 -13.24 2.13 -7.56
N TYR A 372 -12.23 1.47 -6.98
CA TYR A 372 -12.26 0.01 -6.77
C TYR A 372 -13.04 -0.40 -5.51
N GLY A 373 -13.05 0.45 -4.48
CA GLY A 373 -13.75 0.21 -3.21
C GLY A 373 -15.24 0.57 -3.22
N ASN A 374 -15.68 1.39 -4.19
CA ASN A 374 -17.04 1.91 -4.25
C ASN A 374 -17.83 1.66 -5.57
N PRO A 375 -17.64 0.54 -6.30
CA PRO A 375 -18.28 0.33 -7.61
C PRO A 375 -19.81 0.27 -7.52
N ASP A 376 -20.35 -0.24 -6.41
CA ASP A 376 -21.79 -0.42 -6.25
C ASP A 376 -22.54 0.91 -6.12
N SER A 377 -21.91 1.97 -5.60
CA SER A 377 -22.53 3.31 -5.55
C SER A 377 -22.88 3.80 -6.95
N PHE A 378 -21.96 3.61 -7.90
CA PHE A 378 -22.18 3.99 -9.30
C PHE A 378 -23.18 3.08 -10.01
N ARG A 379 -23.19 1.76 -9.72
CA ARG A 379 -24.19 0.85 -10.28
C ARG A 379 -25.61 1.14 -9.81
N ASN A 380 -25.74 1.59 -8.56
CA ASN A 380 -27.03 1.93 -7.96
C ASN A 380 -27.51 3.33 -8.37
N ASP A 381 -26.59 4.27 -8.54
CA ASP A 381 -26.83 5.63 -9.02
C ASP A 381 -25.71 6.08 -9.96
N ASN A 382 -25.94 5.98 -11.28
CA ASN A 382 -24.97 6.40 -12.30
C ASN A 382 -24.64 7.91 -12.26
N ASN A 383 -25.34 8.71 -11.44
CA ASN A 383 -25.04 10.14 -11.24
C ASN A 383 -24.38 10.43 -9.90
N ALA A 384 -23.97 9.40 -9.14
CA ALA A 384 -23.25 9.56 -7.89
C ALA A 384 -21.86 10.15 -8.13
N ASN A 385 -21.76 11.47 -8.17
CA ASN A 385 -20.52 12.18 -8.48
C ASN A 385 -19.65 12.31 -7.22
N TRP A 386 -18.90 11.27 -6.91
CA TRP A 386 -17.91 11.28 -5.84
C TRP A 386 -16.64 12.01 -6.26
N GLN A 387 -16.11 12.89 -5.42
CA GLN A 387 -14.85 13.60 -5.68
C GLN A 387 -13.90 13.46 -4.49
N ALA A 388 -12.60 13.41 -4.76
CA ALA A 388 -11.56 13.35 -3.73
C ALA A 388 -10.92 14.71 -3.50
N TYR A 389 -10.68 15.03 -2.23
CA TYR A 389 -10.02 16.25 -1.82
C TYR A 389 -9.12 16.02 -0.59
N PRO A 390 -8.02 16.77 -0.47
CA PRO A 390 -7.24 16.80 0.76
C PRO A 390 -8.01 17.55 1.84
N LEU A 391 -7.73 17.24 3.10
CA LEU A 391 -8.21 18.00 4.24
C LEU A 391 -7.03 18.80 4.79
N TYR A 392 -7.19 20.13 4.85
CA TYR A 392 -6.13 21.04 5.26
C TYR A 392 -6.22 21.33 6.76
N THR A 393 -5.07 21.62 7.34
CA THR A 393 -4.98 22.28 8.64
C THR A 393 -5.65 23.67 8.60
N ASN A 394 -5.89 24.26 9.78
CA ASN A 394 -6.50 25.59 9.86
C ASN A 394 -5.63 26.73 9.29
N ASP A 395 -4.32 26.52 9.18
CA ASP A 395 -3.37 27.41 8.52
C ASP A 395 -3.18 27.11 7.02
N GLY A 396 -3.87 26.09 6.50
CA GLY A 396 -3.96 25.81 5.07
C GLY A 396 -2.86 24.89 4.53
N GLU A 397 -2.20 24.13 5.41
CA GLU A 397 -1.21 23.12 5.04
C GLU A 397 -1.89 21.77 4.78
N TRP A 398 -1.38 21.04 3.80
CA TRP A 398 -1.74 19.65 3.55
C TRP A 398 -0.60 18.73 3.97
N ASN A 399 -0.79 18.08 5.11
CA ASN A 399 0.19 17.19 5.72
C ASN A 399 -0.23 15.75 5.52
N VAL A 400 0.68 14.89 5.09
CA VAL A 400 0.41 13.47 4.81
C VAL A 400 1.38 12.58 5.55
N HIS A 401 0.86 11.53 6.18
CA HIS A 401 1.73 10.46 6.64
C HIS A 401 2.09 9.55 5.46
N MET A 402 3.30 9.01 5.46
CA MET A 402 3.82 8.20 4.37
C MET A 402 3.92 6.74 4.80
N LYS A 403 3.69 5.85 3.85
CA LYS A 403 3.83 4.40 4.03
C LYS A 403 5.30 3.95 3.99
N ASP A 404 5.49 2.70 4.36
CA ASP A 404 6.71 1.97 3.98
C ASP A 404 6.70 1.68 2.48
N VAL A 405 7.87 1.48 1.88
CA VAL A 405 8.00 1.22 0.43
C VAL A 405 7.34 -0.09 -0.01
N GLY A 406 7.29 -1.07 0.90
CA GLY A 406 6.73 -2.39 0.67
C GLY A 406 6.67 -3.22 1.95
N THR A 407 5.88 -4.28 1.94
CA THR A 407 5.60 -5.12 3.12
C THR A 407 6.04 -6.58 2.97
N THR A 408 6.53 -6.96 1.78
CA THR A 408 6.92 -8.35 1.48
C THR A 408 8.37 -8.43 0.99
N TYR A 409 9.01 -9.56 1.30
CA TYR A 409 10.44 -9.78 1.07
C TYR A 409 10.67 -11.20 0.54
N THR A 410 11.22 -11.35 -0.67
CA THR A 410 11.53 -12.68 -1.20
C THR A 410 12.86 -13.14 -0.61
N MET A 411 12.80 -14.00 0.40
CA MET A 411 13.97 -14.59 1.06
C MET A 411 14.53 -15.71 0.19
N VAL A 412 15.86 -15.76 0.06
CA VAL A 412 16.57 -16.81 -0.69
C VAL A 412 17.50 -17.55 0.25
N ASN A 413 17.38 -18.88 0.28
CA ASN A 413 18.19 -19.72 1.14
C ASN A 413 19.66 -19.69 0.71
N LYS A 414 20.58 -19.51 1.65
CA LYS A 414 22.02 -19.46 1.38
C LYS A 414 22.59 -20.73 0.73
N ASN A 415 21.91 -21.87 0.94
CA ASN A 415 22.29 -23.15 0.37
C ASN A 415 21.79 -23.35 -1.07
N ALA A 416 20.96 -22.42 -1.59
CA ALA A 416 20.60 -22.41 -3.00
C ALA A 416 21.85 -22.28 -3.86
N SER A 417 21.87 -22.98 -5.00
CA SER A 417 22.96 -22.84 -5.98
C SER A 417 22.98 -21.43 -6.60
N ASP A 418 24.11 -21.01 -7.14
CA ASP A 418 24.21 -19.70 -7.79
C ASP A 418 23.25 -19.58 -9.00
N ASP A 419 23.01 -20.68 -9.71
CA ASP A 419 22.01 -20.72 -10.79
C ASP A 419 20.59 -20.50 -10.26
N VAL A 420 20.26 -21.05 -9.09
CA VAL A 420 18.95 -20.83 -8.44
C VAL A 420 18.80 -19.39 -7.97
N LYS A 421 19.83 -18.79 -7.34
CA LYS A 421 19.80 -17.37 -6.95
C LYS A 421 19.60 -16.47 -8.16
N LYS A 422 20.35 -16.71 -9.24
CA LYS A 422 20.19 -16.01 -10.52
C LYS A 422 18.79 -16.20 -11.11
N ALA A 423 18.26 -17.43 -11.09
CA ALA A 423 16.91 -17.72 -11.58
C ALA A 423 15.83 -16.93 -10.82
N ILE A 424 15.97 -16.76 -9.51
CA ILE A 424 15.02 -15.97 -8.70
C ILE A 424 15.07 -14.48 -9.06
N VAL A 425 16.24 -13.91 -9.33
CA VAL A 425 16.36 -12.52 -9.84
C VAL A 425 15.72 -12.39 -11.22
N ILE A 426 15.95 -13.35 -12.13
CA ILE A 426 15.32 -13.38 -13.46
C ILE A 426 13.80 -13.49 -13.34
N MET A 427 13.28 -14.34 -12.45
CA MET A 427 11.83 -14.45 -12.19
C MET A 427 11.24 -13.10 -11.77
N ASN A 428 11.91 -12.34 -10.91
CA ASN A 428 11.47 -11.00 -10.52
C ASN A 428 11.46 -10.05 -11.74
N ASN A 429 12.52 -10.03 -12.55
CA ASN A 429 12.56 -9.22 -13.78
C ASN A 429 11.42 -9.57 -14.75
N VAL A 430 11.17 -10.87 -14.97
CA VAL A 430 10.12 -11.36 -15.86
C VAL A 430 8.74 -10.94 -15.37
N LEU A 431 8.48 -10.98 -14.06
CA LEU A 431 7.23 -10.46 -13.52
C LEU A 431 7.08 -8.96 -13.80
N VAL A 432 8.10 -8.15 -13.60
CA VAL A 432 7.97 -6.70 -13.85
C VAL A 432 7.72 -6.41 -15.33
N ARG A 433 8.46 -7.06 -16.24
CA ARG A 433 8.38 -6.78 -17.69
C ARG A 433 7.17 -7.44 -18.38
N ASP A 434 6.88 -8.69 -18.02
CA ASP A 434 5.98 -9.56 -18.79
C ASP A 434 4.61 -9.79 -18.12
N GLU A 435 4.37 -9.30 -16.88
CA GLU A 435 3.12 -9.57 -16.13
C GLU A 435 1.85 -9.22 -16.93
N SER A 436 1.89 -8.13 -17.70
CA SER A 436 0.76 -7.66 -18.52
C SER A 436 0.48 -8.53 -19.75
N THR A 437 1.37 -9.46 -20.10
CA THR A 437 1.21 -10.37 -21.25
C THR A 437 0.41 -11.63 -20.92
N PHE A 438 0.24 -11.94 -19.62
CA PHE A 438 -0.47 -13.11 -19.15
C PHE A 438 -1.99 -12.91 -19.16
N ASP A 439 -2.74 -14.01 -19.25
CA ASP A 439 -4.20 -13.99 -19.15
C ASP A 439 -4.63 -13.55 -17.75
N THR A 440 -5.17 -12.34 -17.67
CA THR A 440 -5.59 -11.69 -16.42
C THR A 440 -6.87 -12.29 -15.82
N SER A 441 -7.51 -13.23 -16.51
CA SER A 441 -8.62 -14.00 -15.91
C SER A 441 -8.13 -15.01 -14.87
N VAL A 442 -6.86 -15.39 -14.91
CA VAL A 442 -6.19 -16.15 -13.85
C VAL A 442 -5.65 -15.17 -12.81
N ALA A 443 -5.97 -15.41 -11.54
CA ALA A 443 -5.49 -14.56 -10.47
C ALA A 443 -3.95 -14.59 -10.38
N ILE A 444 -3.36 -13.41 -10.26
CA ILE A 444 -1.91 -13.22 -10.08
C ILE A 444 -1.37 -13.90 -8.81
N GLY A 445 -2.25 -14.25 -7.87
CA GLY A 445 -1.96 -15.08 -6.69
C GLY A 445 -1.62 -16.53 -7.01
N TRP A 446 -1.54 -16.91 -8.29
CA TRP A 446 -1.00 -18.20 -8.75
C TRP A 446 0.42 -18.09 -9.31
N TYR A 447 1.03 -16.90 -9.29
CA TYR A 447 2.40 -16.69 -9.75
C TYR A 447 3.38 -16.86 -8.57
N PRO A 448 4.18 -17.94 -8.54
CA PRO A 448 5.11 -18.21 -7.45
C PRO A 448 6.17 -17.13 -7.29
N LEU A 449 6.50 -16.84 -6.03
CA LEU A 449 7.47 -15.81 -5.64
C LEU A 449 7.14 -14.43 -6.24
N ARG A 450 5.87 -14.17 -6.56
CA ARG A 450 5.44 -12.88 -7.07
C ARG A 450 5.73 -11.78 -6.05
N ASN A 451 6.48 -10.80 -6.49
CA ASN A 451 6.88 -9.65 -5.71
C ASN A 451 6.38 -8.39 -6.41
N THR A 452 5.57 -7.57 -5.73
CA THR A 452 5.02 -6.35 -6.34
C THR A 452 6.14 -5.34 -6.54
N MET A 453 6.29 -4.85 -7.76
CA MET A 453 7.20 -3.77 -8.14
C MET A 453 6.40 -2.76 -8.97
N ALA A 454 6.27 -1.56 -8.43
CA ALA A 454 5.70 -0.40 -9.10
C ALA A 454 6.56 0.81 -8.73
N ALA A 455 6.79 1.71 -9.69
CA ALA A 455 7.45 2.97 -9.41
C ALA A 455 6.62 3.76 -8.37
N THR A 456 7.28 4.45 -7.46
CA THR A 456 6.58 5.15 -6.35
C THR A 456 5.63 6.23 -6.86
N ASP A 457 5.93 6.82 -8.03
CA ASP A 457 5.17 7.88 -8.73
C ASP A 457 4.25 7.34 -9.86
N GLU A 458 4.00 6.03 -9.93
CA GLU A 458 3.26 5.42 -11.05
C GLU A 458 1.87 6.03 -11.25
N CYS A 459 1.12 6.30 -10.18
CA CYS A 459 -0.24 6.85 -10.30
C CYS A 459 -0.21 8.29 -10.83
N GLU A 460 0.71 9.11 -10.34
CA GLU A 460 0.84 10.51 -10.67
C GLU A 460 1.32 10.69 -12.13
N TYR A 461 2.28 9.86 -12.55
CA TYR A 461 2.70 9.85 -13.96
C TYR A 461 1.57 9.39 -14.88
N GLU A 462 0.83 8.34 -14.50
CA GLU A 462 -0.30 7.86 -15.29
C GLU A 462 -1.43 8.90 -15.33
N TYR A 463 -1.71 9.59 -14.22
CA TYR A 463 -2.66 10.72 -14.17
C TYR A 463 -2.29 11.79 -15.20
N ASP A 464 -1.05 12.29 -15.16
CA ASP A 464 -0.58 13.34 -16.07
C ASP A 464 -0.60 12.90 -17.53
N ALA A 465 -0.21 11.65 -17.81
CA ALA A 465 -0.21 11.10 -19.14
C ALA A 465 -1.63 11.02 -19.73
N LEU A 466 -2.59 10.49 -18.96
CA LEU A 466 -3.97 10.34 -19.38
C LEU A 466 -4.67 11.69 -19.50
N MET A 467 -4.45 12.61 -18.56
CA MET A 467 -4.97 13.98 -18.66
C MET A 467 -4.39 14.74 -19.86
N GLY A 468 -3.11 14.51 -20.20
CA GLY A 468 -2.50 15.04 -21.42
C GLY A 468 -3.18 14.54 -22.69
N ILE A 469 -3.60 13.26 -22.73
CA ILE A 469 -4.39 12.71 -23.85
C ILE A 469 -5.76 13.38 -23.93
N LEU A 470 -6.47 13.52 -22.79
CA LEU A 470 -7.80 14.15 -22.73
C LEU A 470 -7.77 15.63 -23.15
N LYS A 471 -6.69 16.35 -22.83
CA LYS A 471 -6.47 17.75 -23.25
C LYS A 471 -5.97 17.89 -24.69
N GLY A 472 -5.64 16.79 -25.37
CA GLY A 472 -5.09 16.78 -26.72
C GLY A 472 -3.63 17.24 -26.81
N GLU A 473 -2.89 17.20 -25.70
CA GLU A 473 -1.46 17.53 -25.62
C GLU A 473 -0.57 16.35 -26.04
N SER A 474 -1.10 15.13 -25.93
CA SER A 474 -0.52 13.88 -26.39
C SER A 474 -1.60 12.97 -26.99
N SER A 475 -1.20 11.82 -27.49
CA SER A 475 -2.09 10.80 -28.03
C SER A 475 -1.82 9.44 -27.40
N ALA A 476 -2.79 8.53 -27.46
CA ALA A 476 -2.61 7.16 -26.98
C ALA A 476 -1.42 6.46 -27.65
N ASP A 477 -1.18 6.75 -28.94
CA ASP A 477 -0.06 6.21 -29.74
C ASP A 477 1.32 6.60 -29.17
N ASP A 478 1.44 7.74 -28.49
CA ASP A 478 2.71 8.18 -27.90
C ASP A 478 3.17 7.25 -26.77
N TYR A 479 2.21 6.62 -26.08
CA TYR A 479 2.43 5.73 -24.93
C TYR A 479 2.33 4.25 -25.29
N GLN A 480 2.06 3.90 -26.55
CA GLN A 480 2.14 2.51 -26.99
C GLN A 480 3.59 2.08 -27.16
N GLN A 481 3.85 0.77 -27.13
CA GLN A 481 5.19 0.23 -27.40
C GLN A 481 5.75 0.77 -28.73
N GLY A 482 6.93 1.41 -28.67
CA GLY A 482 7.56 2.08 -29.82
C GLY A 482 7.11 3.53 -30.06
N GLY A 483 6.18 4.05 -29.26
CA GLY A 483 5.78 5.46 -29.20
C GLY A 483 6.84 6.32 -28.52
N SER A 484 6.78 7.64 -28.73
CA SER A 484 7.82 8.57 -28.26
C SER A 484 7.86 8.80 -26.74
N LYS A 485 6.82 8.39 -26.00
CA LYS A 485 6.70 8.54 -24.55
C LYS A 485 6.61 7.20 -23.81
N PHE A 486 6.70 6.07 -24.51
CA PHE A 486 6.76 4.75 -23.90
C PHE A 486 8.13 4.53 -23.26
N ASN A 487 8.15 4.21 -21.97
CA ASN A 487 9.38 3.96 -21.19
C ASN A 487 9.38 2.59 -20.49
N GLY A 488 8.33 1.77 -20.67
CA GLY A 488 8.20 0.45 -20.05
C GLY A 488 7.95 0.45 -18.53
N LEU A 489 8.38 1.48 -17.81
CA LEU A 489 8.32 1.57 -16.35
C LEU A 489 6.90 1.45 -15.78
N TYR A 490 5.95 2.17 -16.37
CA TYR A 490 4.56 2.25 -15.91
C TYR A 490 3.70 1.22 -16.65
N LYS A 491 3.56 0.04 -16.04
CA LYS A 491 3.12 -1.18 -16.74
C LYS A 491 1.69 -1.14 -17.28
N ASN A 492 0.81 -0.34 -16.68
CA ASN A 492 -0.59 -0.26 -17.08
C ASN A 492 -0.89 0.89 -18.05
N LEU A 493 0.00 1.89 -18.12
CA LEU A 493 -0.19 3.11 -18.90
C LEU A 493 -0.54 2.86 -20.37
N ALA A 494 0.13 1.91 -21.03
CA ALA A 494 -0.14 1.62 -22.44
C ALA A 494 -1.58 1.14 -22.66
N ASN A 495 -2.07 0.24 -21.79
CA ASN A 495 -3.45 -0.25 -21.84
C ASN A 495 -4.45 0.86 -21.47
N ASP A 496 -4.13 1.66 -20.47
CA ASP A 496 -4.97 2.77 -20.03
C ASP A 496 -5.12 3.83 -21.12
N ALA A 497 -4.01 4.23 -21.74
CA ALA A 497 -4.03 5.16 -22.86
C ALA A 497 -4.87 4.62 -24.03
N ALA A 498 -4.78 3.32 -24.33
CA ALA A 498 -5.54 2.68 -25.41
C ALA A 498 -7.04 2.59 -25.14
N THR A 499 -7.43 2.42 -23.88
CA THR A 499 -8.83 2.19 -23.47
C THR A 499 -9.52 3.43 -22.89
N LEU A 500 -8.79 4.55 -22.75
CA LEU A 500 -9.30 5.80 -22.18
C LEU A 500 -10.58 6.30 -22.87
N SER A 501 -10.60 6.27 -24.21
CA SER A 501 -11.75 6.70 -25.01
C SER A 501 -12.96 5.76 -24.97
N GLU A 502 -12.80 4.55 -24.40
CA GLU A 502 -13.92 3.62 -24.18
C GLU A 502 -14.73 4.00 -22.95
N VAL A 503 -14.14 4.76 -22.02
CA VAL A 503 -14.76 5.17 -20.76
C VAL A 503 -15.05 6.66 -20.75
N ILE A 504 -14.08 7.50 -21.10
CA ILE A 504 -14.25 8.96 -21.03
C ILE A 504 -14.96 9.48 -22.28
N SER A 505 -16.01 10.27 -22.08
CA SER A 505 -16.79 10.90 -23.13
C SER A 505 -15.91 11.79 -24.02
N SER A 506 -16.14 11.73 -25.33
CA SER A 506 -15.47 12.59 -26.30
C SER A 506 -15.82 14.08 -26.16
N ASP A 507 -16.85 14.41 -25.37
CA ASP A 507 -17.27 15.79 -25.11
C ASP A 507 -16.47 16.42 -23.96
N TYR A 508 -15.70 15.63 -23.20
CA TYR A 508 -14.81 16.14 -22.16
C TYR A 508 -13.50 16.65 -22.78
N ASP A 509 -13.13 17.89 -22.49
CA ASP A 509 -11.98 18.59 -23.08
C ASP A 509 -10.86 18.89 -22.06
N GLY A 510 -10.98 18.37 -20.84
CA GLY A 510 -10.02 18.63 -19.77
C GLY A 510 -10.06 20.03 -19.16
N SER A 511 -11.06 20.87 -19.49
CA SER A 511 -11.12 22.26 -19.00
C SER A 511 -11.63 22.41 -17.55
N ARG A 512 -12.14 21.32 -16.97
CA ARG A 512 -12.71 21.25 -15.62
C ARG A 512 -12.42 19.88 -15.01
N ASP A 513 -12.66 19.76 -13.71
CA ASP A 513 -12.64 18.46 -13.05
C ASP A 513 -13.57 17.45 -13.73
N LEU A 514 -13.07 16.22 -13.84
CA LEU A 514 -13.80 15.09 -14.41
C LEU A 514 -14.94 14.71 -13.45
N ALA A 515 -16.15 14.58 -13.99
CA ALA A 515 -17.32 14.13 -13.24
C ALA A 515 -17.76 12.75 -13.71
N VAL A 516 -18.50 12.01 -12.87
CA VAL A 516 -19.03 10.69 -13.24
C VAL A 516 -19.85 10.71 -14.55
N THR A 517 -20.51 11.82 -14.84
CA THR A 517 -21.32 12.03 -16.06
C THR A 517 -20.48 12.12 -17.34
N ASP A 518 -19.17 12.32 -17.21
CA ASP A 518 -18.21 12.29 -18.33
C ASP A 518 -17.70 10.87 -18.61
N MET A 519 -18.19 9.86 -17.88
CA MET A 519 -17.67 8.50 -17.91
C MET A 519 -18.77 7.48 -18.22
N ASP A 520 -18.45 6.42 -18.97
CA ASP A 520 -19.32 5.27 -19.12
C ASP A 520 -19.18 4.32 -17.93
N VAL A 521 -20.12 4.46 -16.99
CA VAL A 521 -20.25 3.65 -15.78
C VAL A 521 -20.73 2.21 -16.05
N ASN A 522 -21.37 1.93 -17.19
CA ASN A 522 -22.19 0.72 -17.37
C ASN A 522 -21.55 -0.37 -18.23
N THR A 523 -20.67 0.01 -19.16
CA THR A 523 -20.20 -0.93 -20.19
C THR A 523 -18.88 -1.58 -19.83
N ASN A 524 -17.91 -0.82 -19.31
CA ASN A 524 -16.57 -1.30 -18.97
C ASN A 524 -16.25 -1.02 -17.49
N ASN A 525 -16.98 -1.68 -16.59
CA ASN A 525 -16.89 -1.42 -15.14
C ASN A 525 -15.46 -1.52 -14.58
N GLY A 526 -14.62 -2.39 -15.14
CA GLY A 526 -13.22 -2.52 -14.73
C GLY A 526 -12.41 -1.28 -15.03
N GLN A 527 -12.41 -0.84 -16.29
CA GLN A 527 -11.68 0.37 -16.70
C GLN A 527 -12.32 1.64 -16.12
N PHE A 528 -13.65 1.67 -15.96
CA PHE A 528 -14.32 2.74 -15.23
C PHE A 528 -13.78 2.87 -13.80
N ASN A 529 -13.76 1.80 -13.02
CA ASN A 529 -13.25 1.83 -11.65
C ASN A 529 -11.78 2.28 -11.60
N ARG A 530 -10.96 1.81 -12.55
CA ARG A 530 -9.55 2.20 -12.67
C ARG A 530 -9.38 3.68 -12.93
N PHE A 531 -10.05 4.23 -13.94
CA PHE A 531 -9.97 5.65 -14.25
C PHE A 531 -10.62 6.53 -13.18
N TYR A 532 -11.65 6.05 -12.48
CA TYR A 532 -12.25 6.79 -11.38
C TYR A 532 -11.30 6.88 -10.18
N ALA A 533 -10.64 5.77 -9.85
CA ALA A 533 -9.58 5.76 -8.84
C ALA A 533 -8.43 6.72 -9.23
N LEU A 534 -7.91 6.59 -10.45
CA LEU A 534 -6.73 7.34 -10.88
C LEU A 534 -7.03 8.83 -11.17
N LEU A 535 -7.99 9.12 -12.05
CA LEU A 535 -8.24 10.50 -12.52
C LEU A 535 -9.02 11.37 -11.52
N ILE A 536 -9.64 10.78 -10.50
CA ILE A 536 -10.42 11.50 -9.50
C ILE A 536 -9.91 11.21 -8.08
N GLY A 537 -9.64 9.95 -7.75
CA GLY A 537 -9.12 9.54 -6.44
C GLY A 537 -7.69 10.00 -6.19
N ASP A 538 -6.78 9.81 -7.15
CA ASP A 538 -5.35 10.17 -7.03
C ASP A 538 -5.08 11.65 -7.41
N ARG A 539 -6.02 12.30 -8.10
CA ARG A 539 -5.92 13.71 -8.53
C ARG A 539 -5.31 14.64 -7.47
N PRO A 540 -5.73 14.64 -6.19
CA PRO A 540 -5.10 15.52 -5.20
C PRO A 540 -3.59 15.36 -5.09
N TYR A 541 -3.07 14.13 -5.06
CA TYR A 541 -1.64 13.87 -4.93
C TYR A 541 -0.89 14.08 -6.25
N ALA A 542 -1.52 13.79 -7.38
CA ALA A 542 -0.96 14.10 -8.70
C ALA A 542 -0.88 15.61 -9.02
N THR A 543 -1.69 16.45 -8.38
CA THR A 543 -1.81 17.89 -8.74
C THR A 543 -1.38 18.86 -7.65
N LEU A 544 -1.15 18.39 -6.43
CA LEU A 544 -0.72 19.18 -5.29
C LEU A 544 0.51 18.52 -4.67
N GLU A 545 1.47 19.33 -4.23
CA GLU A 545 2.56 18.85 -3.38
C GLU A 545 2.11 18.99 -1.92
N PRO A 546 2.16 17.93 -1.09
CA PRO A 546 1.97 18.06 0.34
C PRO A 546 3.00 19.02 0.95
N ASP A 547 2.57 19.83 1.91
CA ASP A 547 3.46 20.73 2.66
C ASP A 547 4.44 19.92 3.52
N HIS A 548 3.96 18.83 4.12
CA HIS A 548 4.78 17.90 4.90
C HIS A 548 4.47 16.43 4.58
N LYS A 549 5.52 15.67 4.21
CA LYS A 549 5.50 14.20 4.11
C LYS A 549 6.13 13.62 5.38
N ILE A 550 5.32 12.95 6.21
CA ILE A 550 5.70 12.47 7.53
C ILE A 550 5.95 10.96 7.48
N TYR A 551 7.20 10.55 7.72
CA TYR A 551 7.57 9.13 7.77
C TYR A 551 7.69 8.68 9.23
N SER A 552 7.37 7.41 9.49
CA SER A 552 7.73 6.77 10.76
C SER A 552 9.23 6.50 10.76
N GLU A 553 9.87 6.65 11.91
CA GLU A 553 11.28 6.26 12.11
C GLU A 553 11.49 4.74 11.96
N LEU A 554 10.41 3.96 12.04
CA LEU A 554 10.44 2.50 11.98
C LEU A 554 9.12 1.97 11.40
N TYR A 555 9.16 0.98 10.49
CA TYR A 555 7.96 0.34 9.88
C TYR A 555 7.85 -1.17 10.17
N TYR A 556 8.58 -1.67 11.16
CA TYR A 556 8.64 -3.08 11.54
C TYR A 556 8.94 -3.23 13.03
N THR A 557 8.59 -4.36 13.65
CA THR A 557 8.97 -4.55 15.06
C THR A 557 10.43 -4.96 15.17
N ILE A 558 11.03 -4.66 16.31
CA ILE A 558 12.43 -4.98 16.64
C ILE A 558 12.49 -5.92 17.84
N ASP A 559 13.65 -6.54 18.05
CA ASP A 559 13.87 -7.49 19.13
C ASP A 559 13.46 -6.90 20.49
N GLY A 560 12.61 -7.63 21.22
CA GLY A 560 12.10 -7.21 22.53
C GLY A 560 10.77 -6.44 22.48
N MET A 561 10.43 -5.77 21.37
CA MET A 561 9.20 -4.98 21.23
C MET A 561 7.94 -5.82 21.38
N ASP A 562 7.94 -7.04 20.82
CA ASP A 562 6.81 -7.98 20.87
C ASP A 562 6.37 -8.32 22.31
N THR A 563 7.26 -8.16 23.29
CA THR A 563 6.94 -8.35 24.73
C THR A 563 5.85 -7.41 25.23
N TYR A 564 5.76 -6.22 24.62
CA TYR A 564 4.89 -5.13 25.06
C TYR A 564 3.84 -4.78 24.01
N TRP A 565 4.17 -4.94 22.72
CA TRP A 565 3.42 -4.40 21.59
C TRP A 565 1.95 -4.82 21.57
N THR A 566 1.65 -6.11 21.74
CA THR A 566 0.26 -6.61 21.71
C THR A 566 -0.61 -5.91 22.77
N GLN A 567 -0.11 -5.73 23.98
CA GLN A 567 -0.88 -5.11 25.05
C GLN A 567 -1.15 -3.62 24.77
N ILE A 568 -0.14 -2.88 24.32
CA ILE A 568 -0.28 -1.43 24.11
C ILE A 568 -1.08 -1.11 22.84
N SER A 569 -0.93 -1.88 21.77
CA SER A 569 -1.72 -1.72 20.54
C SER A 569 -3.20 -2.02 20.79
N ASP A 570 -3.52 -3.11 21.50
CA ASP A 570 -4.89 -3.41 21.91
C ASP A 570 -5.50 -2.32 22.81
N LEU A 571 -4.72 -1.78 23.75
CA LEU A 571 -5.15 -0.67 24.61
C LEU A 571 -5.48 0.57 23.78
N GLU A 572 -4.61 0.89 22.82
CA GLU A 572 -4.67 2.06 21.97
C GLU A 572 -5.86 2.00 21.01
N ASP A 573 -5.93 0.96 20.16
CA ASP A 573 -7.00 0.79 19.16
C ASP A 573 -8.38 0.83 19.82
N LYS A 574 -8.52 0.15 20.96
CA LYS A 574 -9.75 0.14 21.75
C LYS A 574 -10.05 1.51 22.34
N SER A 575 -9.07 2.17 22.96
CA SER A 575 -9.31 3.46 23.62
C SER A 575 -9.66 4.55 22.62
N VAL A 576 -8.99 4.60 21.47
CA VAL A 576 -9.28 5.57 20.40
C VAL A 576 -10.72 5.42 19.92
N LEU A 577 -11.17 4.20 19.60
CA LEU A 577 -12.56 3.97 19.20
C LEU A 577 -13.55 4.32 20.34
N GLN A 578 -13.20 4.05 21.59
CA GLN A 578 -14.02 4.40 22.75
C GLN A 578 -14.13 5.91 22.99
N PHE A 579 -13.06 6.68 22.74
CA PHE A 579 -13.10 8.15 22.80
C PHE A 579 -14.01 8.71 21.71
N ILE A 580 -13.88 8.23 20.47
CA ILE A 580 -14.74 8.64 19.34
C ILE A 580 -16.22 8.37 19.68
N THR A 581 -16.53 7.15 20.11
CA THR A 581 -17.92 6.73 20.40
C THR A 581 -18.49 7.25 21.72
N GLY A 582 -17.68 7.94 22.54
CA GLY A 582 -18.07 8.40 23.88
C GLY A 582 -18.21 7.27 24.92
N ALA A 583 -17.80 6.04 24.58
CA ALA A 583 -17.73 4.94 25.54
C ALA A 583 -16.64 5.16 26.62
N LYS A 584 -15.67 6.05 26.34
CA LYS A 584 -14.68 6.58 27.28
C LYS A 584 -14.68 8.11 27.19
N SER A 585 -14.62 8.81 28.32
CA SER A 585 -14.62 10.27 28.33
C SER A 585 -13.26 10.82 27.92
N LEU A 586 -13.22 11.89 27.12
CA LEU A 586 -11.96 12.60 26.80
C LEU A 586 -11.28 13.24 28.02
N ASP A 587 -12.00 13.39 29.15
CA ASP A 587 -11.39 13.74 30.44
C ASP A 587 -10.40 12.67 30.93
N GLU A 588 -10.50 11.44 30.40
CA GLU A 588 -9.60 10.32 30.70
C GLU A 588 -8.40 10.25 29.74
N TRP A 589 -8.22 11.22 28.84
CA TRP A 589 -7.11 11.24 27.88
C TRP A 589 -5.74 11.19 28.55
N ASP A 590 -5.51 12.05 29.55
CA ASP A 590 -4.22 12.14 30.23
C ASP A 590 -3.90 10.84 30.99
N GLN A 591 -4.95 10.18 31.51
CA GLN A 591 -4.83 8.85 32.11
C GLN A 591 -4.53 7.79 31.05
N PHE A 592 -5.15 7.85 29.87
CA PHE A 592 -4.84 6.95 28.76
C PHE A 592 -3.38 7.08 28.31
N CYS A 593 -2.87 8.31 28.13
CA CYS A 593 -1.47 8.53 27.77
C CYS A 593 -0.54 7.95 28.87
N THR A 594 -0.84 8.24 30.14
CA THR A 594 -0.10 7.67 31.28
C THR A 594 -0.12 6.14 31.26
N ASP A 595 -1.29 5.54 31.00
CA ASP A 595 -1.48 4.10 30.94
C ASP A 595 -0.69 3.47 29.78
N TRP A 596 -0.64 4.13 28.63
CA TRP A 596 0.14 3.67 27.46
C TRP A 596 1.64 3.63 27.79
N HIS A 597 2.18 4.70 28.35
CA HIS A 597 3.59 4.77 28.76
C HIS A 597 3.94 3.68 29.80
N VAL A 598 3.13 3.55 30.85
CA VAL A 598 3.39 2.62 31.96
C VAL A 598 3.19 1.15 31.56
N GLN A 599 2.36 0.85 30.56
CA GLN A 599 2.07 -0.52 30.14
C GLN A 599 3.08 -1.11 29.12
N GLY A 600 4.10 -0.35 28.73
CA GLY A 600 5.12 -0.83 27.79
C GLY A 600 5.58 0.22 26.78
N GLY A 601 4.87 1.34 26.67
CA GLY A 601 5.18 2.39 25.72
C GLY A 601 6.59 2.97 25.88
N ASP A 602 7.00 3.27 27.13
CA ASP A 602 8.36 3.77 27.40
C ASP A 602 9.44 2.76 27.04
N GLN A 603 9.20 1.47 27.32
CA GLN A 603 10.14 0.41 26.96
C GLN A 603 10.27 0.26 25.45
N ILE A 604 9.18 0.42 24.72
CA ILE A 604 9.19 0.36 23.26
C ILE A 604 9.93 1.57 22.69
N LEU A 605 9.68 2.79 23.18
CA LEU A 605 10.39 3.97 22.73
C LEU A 605 11.90 3.86 22.98
N GLU A 606 12.32 3.36 24.15
CA GLU A 606 13.75 3.13 24.44
C GLU A 606 14.35 2.07 23.51
N LEU A 607 13.66 0.95 23.26
CA LEU A 607 14.13 -0.07 22.33
C LEU A 607 14.33 0.49 20.91
N VAL A 608 13.39 1.31 20.44
CA VAL A 608 13.49 1.94 19.11
C VAL A 608 14.62 2.96 19.10
N LYS A 609 14.77 3.76 20.16
CA LYS A 609 15.86 4.73 20.30
C LYS A 609 17.24 4.04 20.25
N ASP A 610 17.42 2.96 21.00
CA ASP A 610 18.65 2.17 21.00
C ASP A 610 18.92 1.58 19.60
N TYR A 611 17.89 1.00 18.96
CA TYR A 611 18.00 0.43 17.62
C TYR A 611 18.40 1.47 16.56
N LEU A 612 17.86 2.69 16.63
CA LEU A 612 18.19 3.77 15.70
C LEU A 612 19.57 4.40 15.93
N ALA A 613 20.20 4.12 17.08
CA ALA A 613 21.54 4.62 17.42
C ALA A 613 22.67 3.68 17.00
N GLU A 614 22.35 2.42 16.70
CA GLU A 614 23.26 1.39 16.14
C GLU A 614 23.43 1.55 14.63
#